data_AF-A0AB39N018-F1
#
_entry.id   AF-A0AB39N018-F1
#
_cell.length_a   1.000
_cell.length_b   1.000
_cell.length_c   1.000
_cell.angle_alpha   90.00
_cell.angle_beta   90.00
_cell.angle_gamma   90.00
#
_symmetry.space_group_name_H-M   'P 1'
#
loop_
_entity.id
_entity.type
_entity.pdbx_description
1 polymer ?
#
loop_
_entity_poly.entity_id
_entity_poly.type
_entity_poly.pdbx_seq_one_letter_code
_entity_poly.pdbx_strand_id
1 'polypeptide(L)'
;MFEARHTMDAPTTTSADNGTSGGGGGWFTPRKQPETSPGSEPEAAEGSRLAAMRPVGRTTAGDGPAPPPQNTAQPTTAAGPPQPAATVPPPGPTPADVGSDPVAPSPAAPDPVSRPYAERGAPAPISRPDATAPSHIQPTPSTPAHTPYSGQAPQASAHAPQAAAQATAARPEMRAAQATTTRPETPSPAPLASPSPQPRVPTQRPAPAQPVSPDAVLIRRTMAEVGPVADKVTSYFYALLFVRHPDLRSLFPAAMDTQRDRLLKALLTAAEHIDNTPVLVDYLQNLGRGHRKYGTRPEHYPAVGECLVGALSKYAAGIWDGEMEAAWVRAYTTISQVMIDAAAADELRAPAWWYAEVVSHDLRTSDVAVLTVRPDQPYPFLAGQYTSVETPWWPRIWRHYSFASAPRSDGLLTFHVKAVPAGWVSNALVHRARPGDIIRLGPPAGSMTVDHTTDSGLLCVGGGTGIAPIKALVEDVAEHGERRSVEVFYGARTNQDLYDIDTMLRLQQSHPWLHVRPVVDRHGLLQLPEAIREHGPWTEYDAYVSGPPGMIRSGVDALRGIGMPFERIRHDSVEELVTAGD
;
A
#
# COMPACT_ATOMS: atom_id res chain seq x y z
N MET A 1 0.10 -42.99 -51.38
CA MET A 1 -1.20 -42.65 -51.99
C MET A 1 -1.76 -41.46 -51.21
N PHE A 2 -2.05 -40.30 -51.79
CA PHE A 2 -1.88 -39.87 -53.18
C PHE A 2 -1.00 -38.61 -53.24
N GLU A 3 -0.24 -38.45 -54.32
CA GLU A 3 0.46 -37.18 -54.61
C GLU A 3 -0.38 -36.32 -55.55
N ALA A 4 -0.25 -35.00 -55.41
CA ALA A 4 -0.50 -34.05 -56.50
C ALA A 4 0.37 -32.80 -56.29
N ARG A 5 1.40 -32.64 -57.13
CA ARG A 5 2.16 -31.39 -57.27
C ARG A 5 1.60 -30.61 -58.44
N HIS A 6 1.50 -29.29 -58.33
CA HIS A 6 1.68 -28.40 -59.48
C HIS A 6 2.39 -27.11 -59.06
N THR A 7 2.99 -26.44 -60.03
CA THR A 7 3.93 -25.32 -59.90
C THR A 7 3.64 -24.30 -61.00
N MET A 8 4.22 -23.09 -60.88
CA MET A 8 4.11 -21.97 -61.83
C MET A 8 2.73 -21.26 -61.81
N ASP A 9 2.62 -19.95 -62.04
CA ASP A 9 3.64 -18.95 -62.44
C ASP A 9 3.44 -17.59 -61.76
N ALA A 10 4.44 -16.71 -61.87
CA ALA A 10 4.37 -15.32 -61.39
C ALA A 10 4.40 -14.32 -62.57
N PRO A 11 3.52 -13.29 -62.59
CA PRO A 11 3.61 -12.18 -63.54
C PRO A 11 4.36 -10.98 -62.94
N THR A 12 5.45 -10.55 -63.58
CA THR A 12 6.06 -9.23 -63.34
C THR A 12 5.55 -8.23 -64.38
N THR A 13 4.98 -7.10 -63.96
CA THR A 13 4.65 -5.98 -64.84
C THR A 13 5.04 -4.65 -64.20
N THR A 14 5.83 -3.85 -64.91
CA THR A 14 6.30 -2.52 -64.50
C THR A 14 5.63 -1.46 -65.35
N SER A 15 5.01 -0.42 -64.76
CA SER A 15 4.75 0.86 -65.44
C SER A 15 4.39 2.01 -64.49
N ALA A 16 5.19 3.07 -64.58
CA ALA A 16 4.97 4.50 -64.30
C ALA A 16 3.78 5.01 -63.42
N ASP A 17 4.15 5.74 -62.36
CA ASP A 17 3.76 7.11 -62.00
C ASP A 17 2.31 7.62 -62.19
N ASN A 18 1.67 8.05 -61.08
CA ASN A 18 1.55 9.49 -60.76
C ASN A 18 0.79 9.77 -59.44
N GLY A 19 1.37 10.60 -58.55
CA GLY A 19 0.71 11.21 -57.39
C GLY A 19 0.34 10.27 -56.22
N THR A 20 0.22 10.70 -54.96
CA THR A 20 0.56 12.01 -54.36
C THR A 20 1.01 11.73 -52.92
N SER A 21 2.13 12.32 -52.49
CA SER A 21 2.67 12.12 -51.13
C SER A 21 1.86 12.88 -50.08
N GLY A 22 0.81 12.25 -49.55
CA GLY A 22 0.13 12.73 -48.35
C GLY A 22 1.07 12.71 -47.14
N GLY A 23 1.30 13.86 -46.52
CA GLY A 23 2.28 14.02 -45.45
C GLY A 23 1.86 13.34 -44.14
N GLY A 24 2.82 12.73 -43.44
CA GLY A 24 2.62 12.14 -42.12
C GLY A 24 2.46 13.20 -41.02
N GLY A 25 1.24 13.72 -40.84
CA GLY A 25 0.85 14.50 -39.67
C GLY A 25 0.39 13.55 -38.55
N GLY A 26 1.09 13.53 -37.41
CA GLY A 26 0.78 12.65 -36.29
C GLY A 26 -0.58 12.95 -35.65
N TRP A 27 -1.46 11.94 -35.59
CA TRP A 27 -2.87 12.09 -35.16
C TRP A 27 -3.05 12.44 -33.67
N PHE A 28 -2.01 12.28 -32.85
CA PHE A 28 -1.98 12.73 -31.46
C PHE A 28 -0.89 13.78 -31.26
N THR A 29 -1.29 15.04 -31.16
CA THR A 29 -0.41 16.15 -30.75
C THR A 29 -0.92 16.70 -29.41
N PRO A 30 -0.27 16.39 -28.27
CA PRO A 30 -0.57 17.02 -26.98
C PRO A 30 -0.41 18.54 -27.06
N ARG A 31 -1.13 19.29 -26.22
CA ARG A 31 -0.91 20.74 -26.13
C ARG A 31 0.49 21.01 -25.59
N LYS A 32 1.35 21.64 -26.41
CA LYS A 32 2.57 22.30 -25.91
C LYS A 32 2.18 23.30 -24.82
N GLN A 33 2.97 23.33 -23.75
CA GLN A 33 2.97 24.48 -22.83
C GLN A 33 3.43 25.74 -23.59
N PRO A 34 2.97 26.95 -23.20
CA PRO A 34 3.44 28.19 -23.82
C PRO A 34 4.96 28.36 -23.59
N GLU A 35 5.70 28.50 -24.67
CA GLU A 35 7.16 28.66 -24.64
C GLU A 35 7.53 30.03 -24.02
N THR A 36 8.34 30.02 -22.96
CA THR A 36 8.90 31.25 -22.40
C THR A 36 9.99 31.80 -23.33
N SER A 37 9.80 33.03 -23.81
CA SER A 37 10.70 33.68 -24.76
C SER A 37 12.18 33.66 -24.31
N PRO A 38 13.13 33.48 -25.25
CA PRO A 38 14.53 33.22 -24.91
C PRO A 38 15.30 34.46 -24.44
N GLY A 39 16.28 34.24 -23.56
CA GLY A 39 17.27 35.24 -23.15
C GLY A 39 18.49 34.58 -22.51
N SER A 40 19.68 35.09 -22.83
CA SER A 40 21.03 34.57 -22.51
C SER A 40 21.39 33.18 -23.08
N GLU A 41 22.63 33.09 -23.57
CA GLU A 41 23.25 31.90 -24.19
C GLU A 41 23.97 31.01 -23.13
N PRO A 42 24.22 29.72 -23.40
CA PRO A 42 24.78 28.80 -22.41
C PRO A 42 26.31 28.88 -22.32
N GLU A 43 26.83 28.93 -21.09
CA GLU A 43 28.24 28.62 -20.80
C GLU A 43 28.39 27.10 -20.63
N ALA A 44 29.42 26.51 -21.25
CA ALA A 44 29.61 25.06 -21.29
C ALA A 44 30.53 24.56 -20.17
N ALA A 45 30.16 23.44 -19.54
CA ALA A 45 31.02 22.74 -18.58
C ALA A 45 30.91 21.21 -18.75
N GLU A 46 32.06 20.53 -18.69
CA GLU A 46 32.16 19.08 -18.88
C GLU A 46 31.65 18.29 -17.67
N GLY A 47 31.17 17.06 -17.91
CA GLY A 47 30.73 16.17 -16.84
C GLY A 47 31.91 15.58 -16.04
N SER A 48 31.75 15.44 -14.73
CA SER A 48 32.72 14.73 -13.89
C SER A 48 32.08 13.68 -12.98
N ARG A 49 32.89 12.64 -12.79
CA ARG A 49 32.66 11.36 -12.13
C ARG A 49 32.30 11.48 -10.64
N LEU A 50 31.69 10.42 -10.13
CA LEU A 50 31.53 10.13 -8.70
C LEU A 50 32.85 10.31 -7.93
N ALA A 51 32.78 10.98 -6.77
CA ALA A 51 33.84 11.04 -5.76
C ALA A 51 33.27 10.67 -4.39
N ALA A 52 34.06 9.97 -3.56
CA ALA A 52 33.57 9.37 -2.31
C ALA A 52 33.47 10.38 -1.15
N MET A 53 32.42 10.24 -0.33
CA MET A 53 32.22 11.06 0.87
C MET A 53 32.88 10.45 2.11
N ARG A 54 33.62 11.26 2.86
CA ARG A 54 33.90 11.06 4.30
C ARG A 54 33.94 12.41 5.04
N PRO A 55 33.74 12.43 6.37
CA PRO A 55 33.05 13.54 7.03
C PRO A 55 33.95 14.72 7.44
N VAL A 56 33.34 15.90 7.54
CA VAL A 56 33.94 17.14 8.08
C VAL A 56 33.27 17.49 9.41
N GLY A 57 34.08 17.79 10.44
CA GLY A 57 33.61 18.19 11.77
C GLY A 57 33.36 19.71 11.89
N ARG A 58 32.65 20.11 12.96
CA ARG A 58 32.39 21.53 13.27
C ARG A 58 33.61 22.26 13.83
N THR A 59 33.80 23.50 13.41
CA THR A 59 34.44 24.58 14.18
C THR A 59 33.68 25.89 13.98
N THR A 60 33.69 26.81 14.95
CA THR A 60 32.78 27.97 15.02
C THR A 60 33.49 29.28 15.36
N ALA A 61 33.35 30.29 14.50
CA ALA A 61 33.44 31.74 14.77
C ALA A 61 33.03 32.48 13.48
N GLY A 62 32.40 33.66 13.49
CA GLY A 62 31.78 34.40 14.60
C GLY A 62 31.73 35.90 14.29
N ASP A 63 30.60 36.58 14.55
CA ASP A 63 30.52 38.04 14.72
C ASP A 63 29.11 38.50 15.16
N GLY A 64 28.99 39.69 15.76
CA GLY A 64 27.71 40.35 16.08
C GLY A 64 27.83 41.56 17.02
N PRO A 65 26.78 42.41 17.16
CA PRO A 65 26.76 43.54 18.11
C PRO A 65 25.84 43.31 19.33
N ALA A 66 26.02 44.10 20.39
CA ALA A 66 25.56 43.79 21.77
C ALA A 66 24.57 44.80 22.41
N PRO A 67 23.86 44.40 23.50
CA PRO A 67 23.04 45.28 24.35
C PRO A 67 23.80 45.91 25.57
N PRO A 68 23.22 46.87 26.31
CA PRO A 68 23.91 47.71 27.33
C PRO A 68 24.10 47.08 28.74
N PRO A 69 24.88 47.71 29.66
CA PRO A 69 25.67 46.98 30.70
C PRO A 69 25.47 47.40 32.19
N GLN A 70 26.38 46.90 33.06
CA GLN A 70 26.57 47.14 34.52
C GLN A 70 25.70 46.22 35.44
N ASN A 71 26.11 45.71 36.60
CA ASN A 71 27.33 45.81 37.46
C ASN A 71 27.40 44.57 38.41
N THR A 72 28.36 44.22 39.32
CA THR A 72 29.57 44.84 39.92
C THR A 72 30.51 43.75 40.54
N ALA A 73 31.78 44.09 40.79
CA ALA A 73 32.68 43.59 41.88
C ALA A 73 33.30 42.16 41.86
N GLN A 74 34.41 42.03 42.60
CA GLN A 74 35.36 40.90 42.78
C GLN A 74 35.70 40.78 44.31
N PRO A 75 36.51 39.84 44.89
CA PRO A 75 37.91 39.56 44.48
C PRO A 75 38.60 38.17 44.79
N THR A 76 39.63 37.85 43.98
CA THR A 76 40.92 37.17 44.26
C THR A 76 41.11 35.97 45.24
N THR A 77 41.73 34.88 44.74
CA THR A 77 42.99 34.19 45.19
C THR A 77 43.09 32.81 44.50
N ALA A 78 44.23 32.15 44.25
CA ALA A 78 45.67 32.48 44.18
C ALA A 78 46.36 31.45 43.21
N ALA A 79 47.66 31.59 42.87
CA ALA A 79 48.32 30.78 41.83
C ALA A 79 49.39 29.79 42.35
N GLY A 80 49.56 28.65 41.66
CA GLY A 80 50.60 27.63 41.89
C GLY A 80 50.72 26.64 40.71
N PRO A 81 51.88 26.01 40.45
CA PRO A 81 52.20 25.40 39.15
C PRO A 81 51.90 23.89 38.98
N PRO A 82 51.81 23.38 37.73
CA PRO A 82 51.58 21.96 37.42
C PRO A 82 52.87 21.11 37.35
N GLN A 83 52.70 19.78 37.35
CA GLN A 83 53.74 18.79 37.00
C GLN A 83 53.23 17.79 35.93
N PRO A 84 54.13 17.11 35.19
CA PRO A 84 53.83 16.64 33.82
C PRO A 84 53.34 15.19 33.71
N ALA A 85 52.64 14.90 32.62
CA ALA A 85 52.34 13.55 32.15
C ALA A 85 53.52 12.93 31.36
N ALA A 86 53.61 11.59 31.36
CA ALA A 86 54.72 10.85 30.76
C ALA A 86 54.65 10.74 29.22
N THR A 87 55.80 10.52 28.60
CA THR A 87 56.03 10.58 27.14
C THR A 87 55.92 9.22 26.45
N VAL A 88 55.48 9.20 25.18
CA VAL A 88 55.52 8.04 24.28
C VAL A 88 56.14 8.47 22.93
N PRO A 89 57.09 7.71 22.34
CA PRO A 89 57.86 8.15 21.15
C PRO A 89 57.22 7.79 19.79
N PRO A 90 57.68 8.41 18.67
CA PRO A 90 57.13 8.21 17.31
C PRO A 90 58.10 7.37 16.40
N PRO A 91 58.05 7.35 15.05
CA PRO A 91 57.50 6.16 14.36
C PRO A 91 58.27 5.65 13.11
N GLY A 92 57.76 4.57 12.48
CA GLY A 92 58.03 4.18 11.08
C GLY A 92 58.52 2.73 10.88
N PRO A 93 58.74 2.25 9.64
CA PRO A 93 58.32 2.80 8.34
C PRO A 93 57.52 1.79 7.48
N THR A 94 57.00 2.23 6.33
CA THR A 94 56.41 1.38 5.28
C THR A 94 57.45 0.74 4.33
N PRO A 95 57.20 -0.46 3.79
CA PRO A 95 57.84 -0.97 2.58
C PRO A 95 56.98 -0.72 1.33
N ALA A 96 57.61 -0.70 0.16
CA ALA A 96 56.94 -0.56 -1.14
C ALA A 96 57.30 -1.73 -2.09
N ASP A 97 56.39 -1.95 -3.03
CA ASP A 97 56.34 -2.91 -4.14
C ASP A 97 57.65 -3.12 -4.94
N VAL A 98 57.97 -4.39 -5.26
CA VAL A 98 58.83 -4.79 -6.39
C VAL A 98 58.38 -6.14 -6.99
N GLY A 99 57.59 -6.08 -8.07
CA GLY A 99 57.86 -6.82 -9.32
C GLY A 99 57.57 -8.33 -9.44
N SER A 100 56.74 -8.69 -10.42
CA SER A 100 56.72 -10.02 -11.07
C SER A 100 56.08 -9.90 -12.48
N ASP A 101 56.81 -10.32 -13.51
CA ASP A 101 56.41 -10.23 -14.93
C ASP A 101 55.63 -11.50 -15.41
N PRO A 102 54.94 -11.46 -16.57
CA PRO A 102 53.83 -12.36 -16.87
C PRO A 102 54.18 -13.63 -17.66
N VAL A 103 53.33 -14.66 -17.51
CA VAL A 103 53.23 -15.83 -18.40
C VAL A 103 51.75 -16.16 -18.64
N ALA A 104 51.36 -16.35 -19.91
CA ALA A 104 49.99 -16.73 -20.30
C ALA A 104 49.77 -18.26 -20.19
N PRO A 105 48.52 -18.75 -20.21
CA PRO A 105 47.97 -19.11 -21.53
C PRO A 105 46.44 -18.96 -21.70
N SER A 106 46.02 -19.02 -22.96
CA SER A 106 44.72 -19.54 -23.42
C SER A 106 45.03 -20.48 -24.59
N PRO A 107 44.27 -21.58 -24.82
CA PRO A 107 43.13 -21.43 -25.73
C PRO A 107 41.93 -22.41 -25.51
N ALA A 108 40.89 -22.16 -26.31
CA ALA A 108 39.91 -23.10 -26.86
C ALA A 108 38.79 -23.68 -25.95
N ALA A 109 37.57 -23.61 -26.51
CA ALA A 109 36.40 -24.39 -26.11
C ALA A 109 36.16 -25.54 -27.10
N PRO A 110 35.25 -26.48 -26.78
CA PRO A 110 34.52 -27.24 -27.80
C PRO A 110 32.98 -27.10 -27.66
N ASP A 111 32.29 -27.00 -28.79
CA ASP A 111 30.83 -27.05 -28.92
C ASP A 111 30.28 -28.51 -28.82
N PRO A 112 28.96 -28.70 -28.60
CA PRO A 112 28.40 -30.00 -28.22
C PRO A 112 28.17 -30.97 -29.40
N VAL A 113 28.27 -32.28 -29.12
CA VAL A 113 27.97 -33.36 -30.06
C VAL A 113 26.83 -34.25 -29.56
N SER A 114 25.72 -34.27 -30.29
CA SER A 114 24.55 -35.12 -30.01
C SER A 114 24.72 -36.55 -30.52
N ARG A 115 24.31 -37.57 -29.74
CA ARG A 115 23.85 -38.90 -30.22
C ARG A 115 23.08 -39.66 -29.11
N PRO A 116 22.32 -40.73 -29.44
CA PRO A 116 20.95 -40.85 -28.94
C PRO A 116 20.73 -41.92 -27.84
N TYR A 117 19.57 -41.82 -27.18
CA TYR A 117 18.98 -42.91 -26.43
C TYR A 117 18.10 -43.79 -27.32
N ALA A 118 18.23 -45.11 -27.19
CA ALA A 118 17.34 -46.10 -27.78
C ALA A 118 17.10 -47.28 -26.82
N GLU A 119 15.83 -47.62 -26.66
CA GLU A 119 15.23 -48.92 -26.32
C GLU A 119 15.79 -49.79 -25.16
N ARG A 120 14.93 -49.93 -24.13
CA ARG A 120 14.58 -51.16 -23.38
C ARG A 120 13.52 -50.76 -22.34
N GLY A 121 12.41 -51.46 -22.12
CA GLY A 121 11.79 -52.60 -22.81
C GLY A 121 10.56 -53.04 -21.99
N ALA A 122 9.40 -53.23 -22.62
CA ALA A 122 8.13 -53.46 -21.90
C ALA A 122 7.94 -54.91 -21.44
N PRO A 123 7.10 -55.12 -20.41
CA PRO A 123 5.93 -55.99 -20.60
C PRO A 123 4.59 -55.31 -20.23
N ALA A 124 3.48 -55.94 -20.60
CA ALA A 124 2.11 -55.43 -20.48
C ALA A 124 1.18 -56.50 -19.82
N PRO A 125 -0.16 -56.45 -19.95
CA PRO A 125 -1.07 -55.54 -19.24
C PRO A 125 -2.15 -56.27 -18.42
N ILE A 126 -2.78 -55.60 -17.43
CA ILE A 126 -3.99 -56.08 -16.74
C ILE A 126 -5.02 -54.93 -16.61
N SER A 127 -6.31 -55.29 -16.62
CA SER A 127 -7.46 -54.43 -16.98
C SER A 127 -8.05 -53.55 -15.85
N ARG A 128 -8.87 -52.56 -16.25
CA ARG A 128 -9.95 -51.97 -15.42
C ARG A 128 -11.09 -52.99 -15.18
N PRO A 129 -11.98 -52.74 -14.20
CA PRO A 129 -13.28 -52.15 -14.56
C PRO A 129 -13.68 -50.94 -13.69
N ASP A 130 -14.84 -50.34 -13.99
CA ASP A 130 -15.32 -49.07 -13.44
C ASP A 130 -16.30 -49.19 -12.23
N ALA A 131 -16.41 -48.07 -11.51
CA ALA A 131 -17.58 -47.54 -10.78
C ALA A 131 -18.48 -48.43 -9.90
N THR A 132 -18.61 -48.06 -8.62
CA THR A 132 -19.90 -47.57 -8.03
C THR A 132 -19.66 -46.92 -6.65
N ALA A 133 -20.68 -46.23 -6.11
CA ALA A 133 -20.65 -45.53 -4.82
C ALA A 133 -21.74 -46.07 -3.86
N PRO A 134 -22.06 -45.41 -2.73
CA PRO A 134 -21.37 -45.56 -1.44
C PRO A 134 -22.24 -46.24 -0.37
N SER A 135 -21.69 -46.54 0.81
CA SER A 135 -22.47 -46.92 2.01
C SER A 135 -21.73 -46.64 3.32
N HIS A 136 -22.51 -46.45 4.39
CA HIS A 136 -22.03 -46.20 5.76
C HIS A 136 -21.39 -47.44 6.40
N ILE A 137 -20.57 -47.24 7.44
CA ILE A 137 -20.72 -47.89 8.77
C ILE A 137 -19.81 -47.20 9.81
N GLN A 138 -20.22 -47.27 11.07
CA GLN A 138 -19.58 -46.69 12.26
C GLN A 138 -18.95 -47.79 13.12
N PRO A 139 -17.91 -47.50 13.92
CA PRO A 139 -17.70 -48.23 15.18
C PRO A 139 -17.56 -47.31 16.40
N THR A 140 -17.85 -47.89 17.57
CA THR A 140 -17.85 -47.29 18.91
C THR A 140 -16.65 -47.79 19.76
N PRO A 141 -16.36 -47.21 20.96
CA PRO A 141 -15.03 -47.29 21.57
C PRO A 141 -14.78 -48.53 22.46
N SER A 142 -13.61 -48.61 23.08
CA SER A 142 -13.20 -49.70 24.01
C SER A 142 -12.33 -49.19 25.16
N THR A 143 -12.50 -49.75 26.36
CA THR A 143 -11.81 -49.37 27.61
C THR A 143 -11.53 -50.59 28.49
N PRO A 144 -10.30 -50.73 29.02
CA PRO A 144 -10.06 -51.07 30.45
C PRO A 144 -9.10 -50.04 31.11
N ALA A 145 -9.15 -49.65 32.39
CA ALA A 145 -9.29 -50.38 33.67
C ALA A 145 -8.01 -51.17 34.10
N HIS A 146 -7.46 -51.09 35.34
CA HIS A 146 -7.69 -50.16 36.47
C HIS A 146 -6.62 -50.33 37.61
N THR A 147 -6.02 -49.24 38.15
CA THR A 147 -5.38 -49.13 39.51
C THR A 147 -4.19 -50.08 39.89
N PRO A 148 -3.52 -49.97 41.09
CA PRO A 148 -3.32 -48.84 42.03
C PRO A 148 -1.86 -48.65 42.56
N TYR A 149 -1.51 -47.48 43.12
CA TYR A 149 -0.98 -47.35 44.50
C TYR A 149 -1.03 -45.89 45.02
N SER A 150 -0.63 -45.65 46.28
CA SER A 150 -0.98 -44.47 47.08
C SER A 150 0.19 -43.58 47.55
N GLY A 151 -0.12 -42.31 47.84
CA GLY A 151 0.71 -41.35 48.57
C GLY A 151 -0.19 -40.24 49.17
N GLN A 152 0.07 -39.81 50.41
CA GLN A 152 -0.87 -38.99 51.20
C GLN A 152 -0.62 -37.48 51.15
N ALA A 153 -1.66 -36.70 51.40
CA ALA A 153 -1.60 -35.28 51.78
C ALA A 153 -2.44 -35.04 53.06
N PRO A 154 -2.12 -34.05 53.92
CA PRO A 154 -2.82 -33.82 55.20
C PRO A 154 -4.14 -33.02 55.05
N GLN A 155 -5.03 -33.12 56.04
CA GLN A 155 -6.27 -32.36 56.15
C GLN A 155 -6.35 -31.51 57.44
N ALA A 156 -7.03 -30.36 57.35
CA ALA A 156 -7.80 -29.71 58.43
C ALA A 156 -8.78 -28.72 57.76
N SER A 157 -10.10 -28.93 57.83
CA SER A 157 -11.00 -28.49 58.94
C SER A 157 -11.05 -26.95 59.05
N ALA A 158 -11.96 -26.18 58.42
CA ALA A 158 -13.43 -26.26 58.26
C ALA A 158 -14.25 -25.74 59.46
N HIS A 159 -14.92 -24.60 59.29
CA HIS A 159 -16.12 -24.21 60.03
C HIS A 159 -16.96 -23.20 59.24
N ALA A 160 -18.29 -23.29 59.40
CA ALA A 160 -19.30 -22.34 58.95
C ALA A 160 -20.33 -22.17 60.08
N PRO A 161 -21.25 -21.20 59.98
CA PRO A 161 -22.64 -21.55 60.29
C PRO A 161 -23.66 -20.97 59.30
N GLN A 162 -24.89 -21.52 59.32
CA GLN A 162 -26.06 -21.07 58.57
C GLN A 162 -27.19 -20.65 59.53
N ALA A 163 -27.94 -19.60 59.18
CA ALA A 163 -29.37 -19.33 59.49
C ALA A 163 -29.77 -18.05 58.72
N ALA A 164 -30.92 -17.88 58.03
CA ALA A 164 -32.33 -18.23 58.30
C ALA A 164 -33.00 -17.31 59.36
N ALA A 165 -34.19 -16.71 59.16
CA ALA A 165 -35.02 -16.51 57.96
C ALA A 165 -36.13 -15.44 58.22
N GLN A 166 -36.93 -15.12 57.18
CA GLN A 166 -38.31 -14.56 57.21
C GLN A 166 -38.62 -13.18 57.83
N ALA A 167 -39.25 -12.30 57.04
CA ALA A 167 -40.28 -11.31 57.44
C ALA A 167 -41.12 -10.90 56.19
N THR A 168 -42.30 -10.29 56.39
CA THR A 168 -43.36 -10.19 55.35
C THR A 168 -44.13 -8.86 55.41
N ALA A 169 -44.80 -8.49 54.31
CA ALA A 169 -45.86 -7.44 54.20
C ALA A 169 -45.39 -5.96 54.30
N ALA A 170 -46.09 -4.95 53.74
CA ALA A 170 -47.16 -4.90 52.72
C ALA A 170 -47.25 -3.50 52.06
N ARG A 171 -48.06 -3.37 51.00
CA ARG A 171 -48.54 -2.09 50.41
C ARG A 171 -49.34 -1.26 51.43
N PRO A 172 -49.37 0.07 51.26
CA PRO A 172 -50.68 0.70 51.03
C PRO A 172 -50.69 1.73 49.88
N GLU A 173 -51.89 1.98 49.34
CA GLU A 173 -52.22 3.15 48.51
C GLU A 173 -53.08 4.12 49.33
N MET A 174 -52.90 5.44 49.19
CA MET A 174 -53.97 6.40 49.48
C MET A 174 -53.74 7.77 48.80
N ARG A 175 -54.80 8.60 48.75
CA ARG A 175 -54.92 9.74 47.83
C ARG A 175 -55.52 10.97 48.52
N ALA A 176 -54.88 12.13 48.28
CA ALA A 176 -55.38 13.51 48.42
C ALA A 176 -55.84 14.06 49.79
N ALA A 177 -55.29 15.23 50.14
CA ALA A 177 -56.00 16.37 50.74
C ALA A 177 -55.19 17.66 50.46
N GLN A 178 -55.75 18.84 50.75
CA GLN A 178 -55.23 20.16 50.37
C GLN A 178 -54.81 20.99 51.60
N ALA A 179 -53.84 21.91 51.44
CA ALA A 179 -53.68 23.08 52.33
C ALA A 179 -53.03 24.27 51.59
N THR A 180 -53.61 25.45 51.78
CA THR A 180 -53.30 26.70 51.05
C THR A 180 -52.14 27.49 51.67
N THR A 181 -51.38 28.24 50.87
CA THR A 181 -50.73 29.50 51.30
C THR A 181 -50.65 30.47 50.12
N THR A 182 -50.94 31.76 50.36
CA THR A 182 -51.05 32.81 49.33
C THR A 182 -49.89 33.81 49.36
N ARG A 183 -49.62 34.45 48.21
CA ARG A 183 -48.86 35.73 48.09
C ARG A 183 -49.38 36.55 46.89
N PRO A 184 -49.23 37.88 46.88
CA PRO A 184 -50.03 38.78 46.03
C PRO A 184 -49.42 39.12 44.66
N GLU A 185 -50.22 39.81 43.84
CA GLU A 185 -49.98 40.20 42.45
C GLU A 185 -49.03 41.41 42.27
N THR A 186 -48.42 41.53 41.08
CA THR A 186 -47.95 42.77 40.43
C THR A 186 -47.72 42.47 38.92
N PRO A 187 -47.57 43.45 38.00
CA PRO A 187 -48.41 43.46 36.80
C PRO A 187 -47.77 42.89 35.52
N SER A 188 -48.63 42.65 34.51
CA SER A 188 -48.25 42.08 33.20
C SER A 188 -47.34 43.01 32.38
N PRO A 189 -46.23 42.50 31.80
CA PRO A 189 -45.47 43.20 30.76
C PRO A 189 -46.16 43.09 29.39
N ALA A 190 -45.74 43.96 28.45
CA ALA A 190 -46.24 44.03 27.08
C ALA A 190 -45.81 42.82 26.21
N PRO A 191 -46.56 42.46 25.15
CA PRO A 191 -46.24 41.32 24.30
C PRO A 191 -44.94 41.53 23.52
N LEU A 192 -44.01 40.60 23.66
CA LEU A 192 -42.83 40.49 22.80
C LEU A 192 -43.23 40.11 21.37
N ALA A 193 -42.55 40.69 20.39
CA ALA A 193 -42.85 40.47 18.97
C ALA A 193 -42.57 39.02 18.54
N SER A 194 -43.42 38.49 17.64
CA SER A 194 -43.21 37.19 17.02
C SER A 194 -41.86 37.14 16.29
N PRO A 195 -41.07 36.05 16.41
CA PRO A 195 -39.82 35.91 15.67
C PRO A 195 -40.09 35.91 14.17
N SER A 196 -39.33 36.72 13.43
CA SER A 196 -39.42 36.77 11.97
C SER A 196 -39.08 35.40 11.37
N PRO A 197 -39.79 34.94 10.31
CA PRO A 197 -39.47 33.68 9.67
C PRO A 197 -38.05 33.75 9.09
N GLN A 198 -37.18 32.83 9.49
CA GLN A 198 -35.86 32.70 8.88
C GLN A 198 -36.01 32.47 7.36
N PRO A 199 -35.11 33.01 6.52
CA PRO A 199 -35.08 32.67 5.11
C PRO A 199 -34.95 31.15 4.97
N ARG A 200 -35.92 30.50 4.34
CA ARG A 200 -35.79 29.08 4.02
C ARG A 200 -34.61 28.97 3.05
N VAL A 201 -33.53 28.31 3.46
CA VAL A 201 -32.50 27.84 2.55
C VAL A 201 -33.23 27.07 1.45
N PRO A 202 -33.12 27.47 0.16
CA PRO A 202 -33.80 26.74 -0.90
C PRO A 202 -33.31 25.31 -0.89
N THR A 203 -34.22 24.35 -0.69
CA THR A 203 -33.92 22.94 -0.90
C THR A 203 -33.48 22.81 -2.34
N GLN A 204 -32.19 22.51 -2.56
CA GLN A 204 -31.67 22.32 -3.90
C GLN A 204 -32.39 21.09 -4.49
N ARG A 205 -33.37 21.39 -5.36
CA ARG A 205 -33.94 20.43 -6.29
C ARG A 205 -32.76 19.70 -6.94
N PRO A 206 -32.70 18.35 -6.91
CA PRO A 206 -31.62 17.62 -7.55
C PRO A 206 -31.37 18.15 -8.95
N ALA A 207 -30.11 18.46 -9.26
CA ALA A 207 -29.75 18.92 -10.59
C ALA A 207 -30.28 17.91 -11.62
N PRO A 208 -30.88 18.36 -12.74
CA PRO A 208 -31.27 17.44 -13.78
C PRO A 208 -30.04 16.64 -14.20
N ALA A 209 -30.14 15.31 -14.23
CA ALA A 209 -29.06 14.45 -14.68
C ALA A 209 -28.59 14.96 -16.05
N GLN A 210 -27.28 15.16 -16.21
CA GLN A 210 -26.77 15.76 -17.45
C GLN A 210 -27.15 14.86 -18.64
N PRO A 211 -27.54 15.45 -19.78
CA PRO A 211 -27.80 14.68 -20.97
C PRO A 211 -26.53 13.94 -21.37
N VAL A 212 -26.66 12.62 -21.55
CA VAL A 212 -25.57 11.73 -21.96
C VAL A 212 -24.85 12.31 -23.19
N SER A 213 -23.52 12.38 -23.13
CA SER A 213 -22.72 12.87 -24.26
C SER A 213 -22.86 11.93 -25.48
N PRO A 214 -22.95 12.44 -26.72
CA PRO A 214 -22.93 11.61 -27.92
C PRO A 214 -21.74 10.64 -27.96
N ASP A 215 -20.54 11.13 -27.59
CA ASP A 215 -19.33 10.32 -27.48
C ASP A 215 -19.50 9.19 -26.44
N ALA A 216 -20.20 9.45 -25.34
CA ALA A 216 -20.49 8.48 -24.29
C ALA A 216 -21.54 7.42 -24.71
N VAL A 217 -22.37 7.68 -25.73
CA VAL A 217 -23.21 6.65 -26.36
C VAL A 217 -22.33 5.73 -27.21
N LEU A 218 -21.49 6.31 -28.07
CA LEU A 218 -20.62 5.57 -28.99
C LEU A 218 -19.62 4.70 -28.23
N ILE A 219 -18.96 5.25 -27.21
CA ILE A 219 -17.98 4.54 -26.38
C ILE A 219 -18.63 3.38 -25.60
N ARG A 220 -19.79 3.59 -24.95
CA ARG A 220 -20.46 2.49 -24.25
C ARG A 220 -21.02 1.43 -25.21
N ARG A 221 -21.44 1.81 -26.42
CA ARG A 221 -21.79 0.85 -27.49
C ARG A 221 -20.56 0.02 -27.91
N THR A 222 -19.39 0.62 -28.07
CA THR A 222 -18.14 -0.12 -28.31
C THR A 222 -17.82 -1.07 -27.16
N MET A 223 -17.88 -0.61 -25.90
CA MET A 223 -17.56 -1.44 -24.73
C MET A 223 -18.52 -2.63 -24.56
N ALA A 224 -19.80 -2.47 -24.91
CA ALA A 224 -20.77 -3.56 -24.93
C ALA A 224 -20.43 -4.63 -25.99
N GLU A 225 -20.00 -4.21 -27.19
CA GLU A 225 -19.59 -5.12 -28.28
C GLU A 225 -18.31 -5.89 -27.92
N VAL A 226 -17.30 -5.21 -27.37
CA VAL A 226 -15.99 -5.83 -27.09
C VAL A 226 -15.91 -6.57 -25.75
N GLY A 227 -16.81 -6.30 -24.81
CA GLY A 227 -16.83 -6.92 -23.47
C GLY A 227 -16.71 -8.45 -23.48
N PRO A 228 -17.51 -9.19 -24.28
CA PRO A 228 -17.43 -10.65 -24.41
C PRO A 228 -16.11 -11.20 -24.99
N VAL A 229 -15.24 -10.33 -25.52
CA VAL A 229 -13.95 -10.70 -26.14
C VAL A 229 -12.77 -9.89 -25.59
N ALA A 230 -12.95 -9.22 -24.45
CA ALA A 230 -12.04 -8.20 -23.94
C ALA A 230 -10.57 -8.66 -23.82
N ASP A 231 -10.32 -9.88 -23.32
CA ASP A 231 -8.99 -10.47 -23.22
C ASP A 231 -8.24 -10.49 -24.56
N LYS A 232 -8.97 -10.68 -25.67
CA LYS A 232 -8.43 -10.68 -27.03
C LYS A 232 -8.10 -9.27 -27.51
N VAL A 233 -8.93 -8.29 -27.16
CA VAL A 233 -8.66 -6.86 -27.43
C VAL A 233 -7.40 -6.43 -26.69
N THR A 234 -7.32 -6.69 -25.39
CA THR A 234 -6.17 -6.32 -24.54
C THR A 234 -4.90 -7.05 -24.97
N SER A 235 -4.99 -8.33 -25.32
CA SER A 235 -3.84 -9.09 -25.85
C SER A 235 -3.37 -8.55 -27.20
N TYR A 236 -4.29 -8.17 -28.10
CA TYR A 236 -3.95 -7.58 -29.39
C TYR A 236 -3.40 -6.15 -29.25
N PHE A 237 -3.94 -5.35 -28.33
CA PHE A 237 -3.40 -4.03 -27.97
C PHE A 237 -1.93 -4.12 -27.57
N TYR A 238 -1.58 -5.00 -26.62
CA TYR A 238 -0.19 -5.15 -26.19
C TYR A 238 0.72 -5.73 -27.28
N ALA A 239 0.21 -6.64 -28.11
CA ALA A 239 0.95 -7.13 -29.27
C ALA A 239 1.23 -6.00 -30.28
N LEU A 240 0.23 -5.16 -30.57
CA LEU A 240 0.36 -4.03 -31.48
C LEU A 240 1.32 -2.96 -30.93
N LEU A 241 1.20 -2.64 -29.63
CA LEU A 241 2.06 -1.68 -28.93
C LEU A 241 3.53 -2.10 -28.98
N PHE A 242 3.86 -3.34 -28.63
CA PHE A 242 5.26 -3.80 -28.60
C PHE A 242 5.83 -4.12 -30.00
N VAL A 243 4.99 -4.30 -31.02
CA VAL A 243 5.44 -4.42 -32.42
C VAL A 243 5.69 -3.05 -33.07
N ARG A 244 4.86 -2.04 -32.78
CA ARG A 244 5.03 -0.67 -33.33
C ARG A 244 6.00 0.20 -32.53
N HIS A 245 6.06 0.02 -31.21
CA HIS A 245 6.81 0.86 -30.28
C HIS A 245 7.61 0.00 -29.28
N PRO A 246 8.62 -0.77 -29.74
CA PRO A 246 9.32 -1.75 -28.91
C PRO A 246 9.99 -1.15 -27.67
N ASP A 247 10.45 0.10 -27.71
CA ASP A 247 11.11 0.79 -26.60
C ASP A 247 10.22 0.91 -25.35
N LEU A 248 8.89 1.07 -25.57
CA LEU A 248 7.90 1.14 -24.49
C LEU A 248 7.82 -0.16 -23.68
N ARG A 249 8.33 -1.29 -24.19
CA ARG A 249 8.36 -2.57 -23.46
C ARG A 249 9.07 -2.47 -22.11
N SER A 250 10.03 -1.56 -21.98
CA SER A 250 10.80 -1.27 -20.75
C SER A 250 9.97 -0.68 -19.59
N LEU A 251 8.78 -0.15 -19.88
CA LEU A 251 7.88 0.45 -18.89
C LEU A 251 7.02 -0.60 -18.17
N PHE A 252 6.86 -1.79 -18.76
CA PHE A 252 5.94 -2.83 -18.32
C PHE A 252 6.67 -4.02 -17.66
N PRO A 253 6.03 -4.74 -16.71
CA PRO A 253 6.61 -5.92 -16.07
C PRO A 253 6.95 -7.04 -17.06
N ALA A 254 7.83 -7.96 -16.66
CA ALA A 254 8.21 -9.11 -17.50
C ALA A 254 7.02 -10.04 -17.78
N ALA A 255 6.30 -10.43 -16.72
CA ALA A 255 5.02 -11.13 -16.80
C ALA A 255 3.87 -10.10 -16.93
N MET A 256 2.94 -10.35 -17.85
CA MET A 256 1.96 -9.36 -18.30
C MET A 256 0.51 -9.67 -17.92
N ASP A 257 0.23 -10.83 -17.31
CA ASP A 257 -1.15 -11.33 -17.24
C ASP A 257 -2.03 -10.43 -16.36
N THR A 258 -1.63 -10.15 -15.12
CA THR A 258 -2.32 -9.14 -14.29
C THR A 258 -2.36 -7.76 -14.97
N GLN A 259 -1.31 -7.38 -15.69
CA GLN A 259 -1.22 -6.08 -16.38
C GLN A 259 -2.27 -5.91 -17.50
N ARG A 260 -2.77 -7.02 -18.07
CA ARG A 260 -3.90 -7.02 -19.01
C ARG A 260 -5.22 -6.75 -18.29
N ASP A 261 -5.50 -7.49 -17.22
CA ASP A 261 -6.72 -7.36 -16.42
C ASP A 261 -6.91 -5.92 -15.91
N ARG A 262 -5.80 -5.33 -15.44
CA ARG A 262 -5.69 -3.95 -14.95
C ARG A 262 -6.08 -2.90 -16.00
N LEU A 263 -5.48 -2.99 -17.20
CA LEU A 263 -5.80 -2.06 -18.31
C LEU A 263 -7.28 -2.16 -18.71
N LEU A 264 -7.81 -3.38 -18.82
CA LEU A 264 -9.21 -3.59 -19.14
C LEU A 264 -10.13 -2.97 -18.07
N LYS A 265 -9.83 -3.19 -16.79
CA LYS A 265 -10.59 -2.62 -15.68
C LYS A 265 -10.58 -1.08 -15.70
N ALA A 266 -9.42 -0.46 -15.92
CA ALA A 266 -9.31 0.99 -16.03
C ALA A 266 -10.12 1.57 -17.21
N LEU A 267 -10.11 0.91 -18.36
CA LEU A 267 -10.91 1.31 -19.53
C LEU A 267 -12.42 1.16 -19.29
N LEU A 268 -12.85 0.08 -18.62
CA LEU A 268 -14.25 -0.12 -18.21
C LEU A 268 -14.69 0.96 -17.22
N THR A 269 -13.95 1.19 -16.14
CA THR A 269 -14.27 2.22 -15.15
C THR A 269 -14.31 3.63 -15.76
N ALA A 270 -13.41 3.95 -16.70
CA ALA A 270 -13.46 5.22 -17.43
C ALA A 270 -14.70 5.35 -18.33
N ALA A 271 -15.12 4.27 -19.00
CA ALA A 271 -16.32 4.24 -19.85
C ALA A 271 -17.64 4.24 -19.04
N GLU A 272 -17.64 3.68 -17.82
CA GLU A 272 -18.76 3.76 -16.87
C GLU A 272 -18.96 5.21 -16.37
N HIS A 273 -17.87 5.89 -16.01
CA HIS A 273 -17.88 7.22 -15.40
C HIS A 273 -17.81 8.38 -16.40
N ILE A 274 -17.94 8.13 -17.70
CA ILE A 274 -17.72 9.12 -18.76
C ILE A 274 -18.65 10.36 -18.72
N ASP A 275 -19.88 10.23 -18.19
CA ASP A 275 -20.77 11.39 -17.93
C ASP A 275 -20.65 11.94 -16.49
N ASN A 276 -19.86 11.30 -15.62
CA ASN A 276 -19.63 11.70 -14.22
C ASN A 276 -18.27 12.39 -14.08
N THR A 277 -18.14 13.55 -14.72
CA THR A 277 -16.87 14.27 -14.90
C THR A 277 -16.04 14.47 -13.62
N PRO A 278 -16.60 14.84 -12.45
CA PRO A 278 -15.80 15.04 -11.25
C PRO A 278 -15.11 13.75 -10.78
N VAL A 279 -15.87 12.66 -10.62
CA VAL A 279 -15.34 11.36 -10.18
C VAL A 279 -14.33 10.80 -11.19
N LEU A 280 -14.61 10.94 -12.48
CA LEU A 280 -13.67 10.52 -13.53
C LEU A 280 -12.39 11.35 -13.52
N VAL A 281 -12.46 12.68 -13.35
CA VAL A 281 -11.27 13.53 -13.27
C VAL A 281 -10.42 13.18 -12.06
N ASP A 282 -11.01 13.00 -10.87
CA ASP A 282 -10.25 12.63 -9.66
C ASP A 282 -9.58 11.25 -9.81
N TYR A 283 -10.29 10.27 -10.40
CA TYR A 283 -9.71 8.96 -10.74
C TYR A 283 -8.53 9.07 -11.72
N LEU A 284 -8.70 9.81 -12.82
CA LEU A 284 -7.65 9.99 -13.84
C LEU A 284 -6.46 10.79 -13.33
N GLN A 285 -6.68 11.78 -12.46
CA GLN A 285 -5.58 12.50 -11.81
C GLN A 285 -4.76 11.56 -10.91
N ASN A 286 -5.41 10.70 -10.14
CA ASN A 286 -4.74 9.69 -9.32
C ASN A 286 -3.97 8.67 -10.18
N LEU A 287 -4.56 8.22 -11.29
CA LEU A 287 -3.92 7.32 -12.24
C LEU A 287 -2.69 7.97 -12.91
N GLY A 288 -2.79 9.25 -13.31
CA GLY A 288 -1.68 10.04 -13.86
C GLY A 288 -0.51 10.19 -12.88
N ARG A 289 -0.78 10.52 -11.61
CA ARG A 289 0.22 10.51 -10.53
C ARG A 289 0.83 9.11 -10.35
N GLY A 290 0.00 8.07 -10.28
CA GLY A 290 0.44 6.68 -10.15
C GLY A 290 1.29 6.17 -11.32
N HIS A 291 1.09 6.70 -12.54
CA HIS A 291 1.87 6.36 -13.73
C HIS A 291 3.31 6.87 -13.69
N ARG A 292 3.62 7.93 -12.92
CA ARG A 292 4.98 8.50 -12.80
C ARG A 292 6.02 7.45 -12.43
N LYS A 293 5.71 6.56 -11.48
CA LYS A 293 6.67 5.57 -10.93
C LYS A 293 7.16 4.54 -11.95
N TYR A 294 6.43 4.31 -13.04
CA TYR A 294 6.83 3.42 -14.14
C TYR A 294 7.78 4.09 -15.15
N GLY A 295 7.94 5.42 -15.09
CA GLY A 295 8.67 6.21 -16.08
C GLY A 295 7.80 6.67 -17.26
N THR A 296 6.48 6.76 -17.08
CA THR A 296 5.56 7.24 -18.12
C THR A 296 5.73 8.74 -18.35
N ARG A 297 5.93 9.16 -19.61
CA ARG A 297 6.12 10.55 -20.04
C ARG A 297 5.07 10.94 -21.10
N PRO A 298 4.82 12.24 -21.37
CA PRO A 298 3.80 12.69 -22.32
C PRO A 298 3.92 12.08 -23.72
N GLU A 299 5.13 11.86 -24.22
CA GLU A 299 5.42 11.26 -25.52
C GLU A 299 5.03 9.78 -25.64
N HIS A 300 4.74 9.08 -24.54
CA HIS A 300 4.29 7.67 -24.58
C HIS A 300 2.79 7.53 -24.87
N TYR A 301 1.98 8.56 -24.59
CA TYR A 301 0.52 8.50 -24.75
C TYR A 301 0.05 8.39 -26.21
N PRO A 302 0.62 9.12 -27.20
CA PRO A 302 0.30 8.95 -28.63
C PRO A 302 0.30 7.50 -29.12
N ALA A 303 1.36 6.75 -28.80
CA ALA A 303 1.54 5.35 -29.17
C ALA A 303 0.48 4.43 -28.54
N VAL A 304 0.13 4.68 -27.27
CA VAL A 304 -0.92 3.94 -26.55
C VAL A 304 -2.30 4.25 -27.14
N GLY A 305 -2.59 5.51 -27.47
CA GLY A 305 -3.83 5.92 -28.13
C GLY A 305 -4.03 5.25 -29.48
N GLU A 306 -3.02 5.30 -30.35
CA GLU A 306 -3.02 4.66 -31.67
C GLU A 306 -3.28 3.14 -31.56
N CYS A 307 -2.56 2.46 -30.67
CA CYS A 307 -2.69 1.02 -30.50
C CYS A 307 -4.02 0.61 -29.86
N LEU A 308 -4.60 1.44 -28.98
CA LEU A 308 -5.91 1.19 -28.37
C LEU A 308 -7.03 1.32 -29.41
N VAL A 309 -7.04 2.40 -30.18
CA VAL A 309 -8.01 2.64 -31.26
C VAL A 309 -7.91 1.53 -32.31
N GLY A 310 -6.69 1.14 -32.72
CA GLY A 310 -6.46 0.04 -33.64
C GLY A 310 -6.86 -1.35 -33.11
N ALA A 311 -6.89 -1.55 -31.78
CA ALA A 311 -7.40 -2.77 -31.17
C ALA A 311 -8.94 -2.78 -31.09
N LEU A 312 -9.56 -1.66 -30.70
CA LEU A 312 -11.02 -1.53 -30.66
C LEU A 312 -11.63 -1.67 -32.06
N SER A 313 -11.10 -0.96 -33.05
CA SER A 313 -11.52 -1.05 -34.46
C SER A 313 -11.53 -2.48 -35.00
N LYS A 314 -10.53 -3.29 -34.65
CA LYS A 314 -10.41 -4.69 -35.07
C LYS A 314 -11.52 -5.59 -34.52
N TYR A 315 -11.93 -5.38 -33.27
CA TYR A 315 -12.86 -6.28 -32.57
C TYR A 315 -14.31 -5.76 -32.55
N ALA A 316 -14.52 -4.45 -32.73
CA ALA A 316 -15.83 -3.83 -32.91
C ALA A 316 -16.19 -3.62 -34.40
N ALA A 317 -15.51 -4.29 -35.34
CA ALA A 317 -15.57 -4.04 -36.78
C ALA A 317 -16.99 -4.13 -37.41
N GLY A 318 -17.96 -4.78 -36.75
CA GLY A 318 -19.37 -4.79 -37.18
C GLY A 318 -20.16 -3.51 -36.86
N ILE A 319 -19.62 -2.63 -36.01
CA ILE A 319 -20.23 -1.36 -35.59
C ILE A 319 -19.28 -0.16 -35.72
N TRP A 320 -18.02 -0.37 -36.12
CA TRP A 320 -16.99 0.66 -36.16
C TRP A 320 -17.12 1.55 -37.40
N ASP A 321 -17.25 2.86 -37.17
CA ASP A 321 -17.30 3.89 -38.19
C ASP A 321 -16.42 5.10 -37.80
N GLY A 322 -16.32 6.09 -38.69
CA GLY A 322 -15.52 7.28 -38.46
C GLY A 322 -16.03 8.21 -37.35
N GLU A 323 -17.31 8.11 -36.95
CA GLU A 323 -17.84 8.89 -35.83
C GLU A 323 -17.42 8.22 -34.50
N MET A 324 -17.54 6.90 -34.42
CA MET A 324 -17.07 6.08 -33.31
C MET A 324 -15.56 6.20 -33.10
N GLU A 325 -14.78 6.16 -34.17
CA GLU A 325 -13.32 6.38 -34.11
C GLU A 325 -12.98 7.78 -33.60
N ALA A 326 -13.63 8.81 -34.13
CA ALA A 326 -13.40 10.19 -33.70
C ALA A 326 -13.83 10.42 -32.24
N ALA A 327 -14.89 9.76 -31.74
CA ALA A 327 -15.28 9.80 -30.34
C ALA A 327 -14.23 9.15 -29.43
N TRP A 328 -13.68 7.99 -29.81
CA TRP A 328 -12.58 7.36 -29.07
C TRP A 328 -11.30 8.21 -29.06
N VAL A 329 -10.94 8.85 -30.17
CA VAL A 329 -9.79 9.77 -30.22
C VAL A 329 -10.02 10.99 -29.32
N ARG A 330 -11.22 11.60 -29.31
CA ARG A 330 -11.57 12.72 -28.41
C ARG A 330 -11.49 12.31 -26.93
N ALA A 331 -12.09 11.18 -26.58
CA ALA A 331 -12.08 10.68 -25.20
C ALA A 331 -10.65 10.32 -24.76
N TYR A 332 -9.87 9.59 -25.56
CA TYR A 332 -8.49 9.26 -25.23
C TYR A 332 -7.61 10.51 -25.07
N THR A 333 -7.77 11.52 -25.94
CA THR A 333 -7.04 12.79 -25.83
C THR A 333 -7.40 13.53 -24.54
N THR A 334 -8.67 13.51 -24.14
CA THR A 334 -9.13 14.13 -22.88
C THR A 334 -8.57 13.40 -21.67
N ILE A 335 -8.65 12.06 -21.66
CA ILE A 335 -8.14 11.18 -20.61
C ILE A 335 -6.62 11.37 -20.43
N SER A 336 -5.86 11.26 -21.52
CA SER A 336 -4.40 11.37 -21.48
C SER A 336 -3.94 12.77 -21.07
N GLN A 337 -4.59 13.85 -21.52
CA GLN A 337 -4.25 15.20 -21.07
C GLN A 337 -4.47 15.39 -19.56
N VAL A 338 -5.60 14.93 -18.99
CA VAL A 338 -5.84 14.99 -17.53
C VAL A 338 -4.77 14.22 -16.75
N MET A 339 -4.35 13.05 -17.25
CA MET A 339 -3.28 12.26 -16.63
C MET A 339 -1.90 12.92 -16.73
N ILE A 340 -1.59 13.55 -17.87
CA ILE A 340 -0.34 14.29 -18.11
C ILE A 340 -0.27 15.53 -17.20
N ASP A 341 -1.33 16.33 -17.16
CA ASP A 341 -1.38 17.56 -16.36
C ASP A 341 -1.27 17.23 -14.86
N ALA A 342 -1.95 16.17 -14.41
CA ALA A 342 -1.85 15.68 -13.04
C ALA A 342 -0.44 15.18 -12.68
N ALA A 343 0.25 14.51 -13.60
CA ALA A 343 1.62 14.05 -13.40
C ALA A 343 2.62 15.22 -13.34
N ALA A 344 2.51 16.19 -14.24
CA ALA A 344 3.37 17.37 -14.26
C ALA A 344 3.17 18.27 -13.03
N ALA A 345 1.91 18.49 -12.60
CA ALA A 345 1.60 19.24 -11.38
C ALA A 345 2.06 18.52 -10.09
N ASP A 346 2.41 17.24 -10.16
CA ASP A 346 2.92 16.40 -9.07
C ASP A 346 4.44 16.32 -9.05
N GLU A 347 5.07 16.43 -10.21
CA GLU A 347 6.51 16.54 -10.37
C GLU A 347 7.10 17.81 -9.75
N LEU A 348 6.32 18.88 -9.67
CA LEU A 348 6.67 20.10 -8.94
C LEU A 348 6.67 19.93 -7.40
N ARG A 349 6.19 18.80 -6.87
CA ARG A 349 6.01 18.55 -5.42
C ARG A 349 6.79 17.36 -4.89
N ALA A 350 6.98 16.32 -5.70
CA ALA A 350 7.65 15.08 -5.29
C ALA A 350 8.32 14.37 -6.48
N PRO A 351 9.37 13.57 -6.25
CA PRO A 351 9.90 12.66 -7.28
C PRO A 351 8.87 11.57 -7.64
N ALA A 352 9.11 10.84 -8.73
CA ALA A 352 8.30 9.68 -9.09
C ALA A 352 8.49 8.48 -8.13
N TRP A 353 9.65 8.42 -7.47
CA TRP A 353 10.06 7.43 -6.48
C TRP A 353 11.33 7.92 -5.75
N TRP A 354 11.67 7.27 -4.64
CA TRP A 354 12.94 7.41 -3.90
C TRP A 354 13.74 6.11 -4.08
N TYR A 355 15.08 6.18 -4.08
CA TYR A 355 15.86 4.97 -3.79
C TYR A 355 15.92 4.74 -2.29
N ALA A 356 15.99 3.48 -1.86
CA ALA A 356 16.29 3.16 -0.47
C ALA A 356 17.27 1.98 -0.38
N GLU A 357 18.31 2.16 0.42
CA GLU A 357 19.28 1.12 0.79
C GLU A 357 18.69 0.26 1.90
N VAL A 358 18.67 -1.07 1.75
CA VAL A 358 18.38 -1.98 2.86
C VAL A 358 19.54 -1.86 3.86
N VAL A 359 19.25 -1.46 5.10
CA VAL A 359 20.29 -1.31 6.16
C VAL A 359 20.23 -2.44 7.19
N SER A 360 19.07 -3.10 7.34
CA SER A 360 18.91 -4.31 8.14
C SER A 360 17.96 -5.29 7.47
N HIS A 361 18.16 -6.58 7.75
CA HIS A 361 17.26 -7.66 7.37
C HIS A 361 17.22 -8.66 8.52
N ASP A 362 16.04 -8.86 9.09
CA ASP A 362 15.80 -9.57 10.35
C ASP A 362 14.67 -10.59 10.14
N LEU A 363 15.04 -11.87 10.00
CA LEU A 363 14.13 -12.96 9.66
C LEU A 363 13.46 -13.52 10.93
N ARG A 364 12.21 -13.11 11.19
CA ARG A 364 11.46 -13.40 12.43
C ARG A 364 10.78 -14.76 12.42
N THR A 365 10.34 -15.22 11.26
CA THR A 365 9.83 -16.58 11.04
C THR A 365 10.41 -17.12 9.74
N SER A 366 10.16 -18.38 9.40
CA SER A 366 10.49 -18.92 8.08
C SER A 366 9.81 -18.22 6.90
N ASP A 367 8.85 -17.32 7.15
CA ASP A 367 8.08 -16.61 6.14
C ASP A 367 7.82 -15.12 6.43
N VAL A 368 8.43 -14.53 7.47
CA VAL A 368 8.31 -13.09 7.81
C VAL A 368 9.69 -12.50 8.08
N ALA A 369 10.00 -11.41 7.40
CA ALA A 369 11.18 -10.58 7.66
C ALA A 369 10.79 -9.14 8.02
N VAL A 370 11.56 -8.54 8.93
CA VAL A 370 11.58 -7.10 9.18
C VAL A 370 12.76 -6.52 8.42
N LEU A 371 12.52 -5.50 7.60
CA LEU A 371 13.55 -4.77 6.87
C LEU A 371 13.53 -3.32 7.33
N THR A 372 14.67 -2.79 7.76
CA THR A 372 14.88 -1.35 7.87
C THR A 372 15.64 -0.87 6.64
N VAL A 373 15.20 0.24 6.06
CA VAL A 373 15.79 0.86 4.86
C VAL A 373 16.08 2.34 5.09
N ARG A 374 17.09 2.86 4.40
CA ARG A 374 17.49 4.27 4.39
C ARG A 374 17.18 4.88 3.02
N PRO A 375 16.21 5.80 2.92
CA PRO A 375 15.99 6.61 1.71
C PRO A 375 17.23 7.42 1.31
N ASP A 376 17.37 7.69 0.01
CA ASP A 376 18.41 8.55 -0.56
C ASP A 376 18.24 10.05 -0.24
N GLN A 377 17.00 10.46 0.06
CA GLN A 377 16.61 11.82 0.44
C GLN A 377 15.37 11.77 1.38
N PRO A 378 14.98 12.87 2.05
CA PRO A 378 13.84 12.88 2.98
C PRO A 378 12.56 12.29 2.39
N TYR A 379 11.92 11.41 3.15
CA TYR A 379 10.74 10.66 2.73
C TYR A 379 9.52 11.10 3.58
N PRO A 380 8.55 11.85 3.02
CA PRO A 380 7.54 12.57 3.81
C PRO A 380 6.29 11.72 4.10
N PHE A 381 6.39 10.78 5.05
CA PHE A 381 5.28 9.90 5.45
C PHE A 381 4.69 10.24 6.82
N LEU A 382 3.49 9.74 7.07
CA LEU A 382 2.85 9.73 8.39
C LEU A 382 2.67 8.30 8.90
N ALA A 383 2.56 8.13 10.22
CA ALA A 383 2.31 6.83 10.84
C ALA A 383 1.00 6.19 10.33
N GLY A 384 0.99 4.87 10.21
CA GLY A 384 -0.12 4.09 9.65
C GLY A 384 -0.16 3.99 8.13
N GLN A 385 0.48 4.91 7.40
CA GLN A 385 0.54 4.90 5.93
C GLN A 385 1.34 3.73 5.34
N TYR A 386 1.32 3.62 4.01
CA TYR A 386 2.08 2.66 3.22
C TYR A 386 2.78 3.31 2.02
N THR A 387 3.65 2.55 1.35
CA THR A 387 4.18 2.87 0.02
C THR A 387 4.21 1.64 -0.88
N SER A 388 4.30 1.84 -2.19
CA SER A 388 4.57 0.76 -3.12
C SER A 388 6.08 0.57 -3.33
N VAL A 389 6.59 -0.65 -3.17
CA VAL A 389 8.00 -1.02 -3.34
C VAL A 389 8.23 -1.73 -4.67
N GLU A 390 9.23 -1.30 -5.44
CA GLU A 390 9.84 -2.04 -6.57
C GLU A 390 11.18 -2.62 -6.13
N THR A 391 11.47 -3.86 -6.53
CA THR A 391 12.74 -4.55 -6.20
C THR A 391 13.60 -4.75 -7.44
N PRO A 392 14.95 -4.73 -7.34
CA PRO A 392 15.84 -4.83 -8.50
C PRO A 392 15.75 -6.18 -9.22
N TRP A 393 15.17 -7.19 -8.58
CA TRP A 393 14.99 -8.54 -9.15
C TRP A 393 13.65 -8.72 -9.87
N TRP A 394 12.69 -7.84 -9.64
CA TRP A 394 11.35 -7.87 -10.22
C TRP A 394 10.92 -6.46 -10.65
N PRO A 395 11.61 -5.87 -11.65
CA PRO A 395 11.32 -4.51 -12.12
C PRO A 395 9.89 -4.38 -12.65
N ARG A 396 9.30 -3.20 -12.45
CA ARG A 396 7.92 -2.80 -12.75
C ARG A 396 6.83 -3.57 -12.00
N ILE A 397 7.21 -4.50 -11.12
CA ILE A 397 6.28 -5.22 -10.24
C ILE A 397 6.30 -4.52 -8.88
N TRP A 398 5.41 -3.54 -8.71
CA TRP A 398 5.25 -2.80 -7.46
C TRP A 398 4.32 -3.53 -6.49
N ARG A 399 4.63 -3.57 -5.19
CA ARG A 399 3.72 -4.10 -4.14
C ARG A 399 3.70 -3.20 -2.92
N HIS A 400 2.53 -3.07 -2.29
CA HIS A 400 2.31 -2.14 -1.18
C HIS A 400 2.74 -2.73 0.17
N TYR A 401 3.43 -1.92 0.97
CA TYR A 401 3.87 -2.25 2.33
C TYR A 401 3.68 -1.05 3.25
N SER A 402 3.00 -1.28 4.37
CA SER A 402 2.82 -0.29 5.44
C SER A 402 4.11 -0.02 6.21
N PHE A 403 4.31 1.22 6.64
CA PHE A 403 5.39 1.57 7.54
C PHE A 403 5.16 0.94 8.91
N ALA A 404 6.24 0.44 9.53
CA ALA A 404 6.24 -0.30 10.78
C ALA A 404 6.89 0.47 11.95
N SER A 405 6.97 1.79 11.79
CA SER A 405 7.52 2.76 12.74
C SER A 405 6.92 4.15 12.48
N ALA A 406 6.94 5.04 13.46
CA ALA A 406 6.66 6.48 13.26
C ALA A 406 7.77 7.19 12.45
N PRO A 407 7.56 8.42 11.97
CA PRO A 407 8.59 9.21 11.26
C PRO A 407 9.74 9.68 12.18
N ARG A 408 10.90 9.03 12.08
CA ARG A 408 12.04 9.25 12.98
C ARG A 408 13.07 10.24 12.46
N SER A 409 13.81 10.84 13.39
CA SER A 409 14.91 11.80 13.11
C SER A 409 16.15 11.18 12.46
N ASP A 410 16.28 9.85 12.42
CA ASP A 410 17.30 9.13 11.66
C ASP A 410 16.91 8.91 10.18
N GLY A 411 15.67 9.22 9.81
CA GLY A 411 15.12 9.02 8.46
C GLY A 411 14.91 7.56 8.06
N LEU A 412 15.05 6.60 8.98
CA LEU A 412 14.95 5.18 8.66
C LEU A 412 13.50 4.71 8.60
N LEU A 413 13.17 3.95 7.56
CA LEU A 413 11.85 3.38 7.33
C LEU A 413 11.89 1.88 7.63
N THR A 414 10.92 1.36 8.39
CA THR A 414 10.82 -0.08 8.67
C THR A 414 9.60 -0.70 7.99
N PHE A 415 9.75 -1.89 7.41
CA PHE A 415 8.68 -2.67 6.81
C PHE A 415 8.64 -4.08 7.42
N HIS A 416 7.44 -4.61 7.68
CA HIS A 416 7.25 -6.03 8.00
C HIS A 416 6.67 -6.76 6.77
N VAL A 417 7.40 -7.73 6.24
CA VAL A 417 7.06 -8.42 4.98
C VAL A 417 6.81 -9.90 5.26
N LYS A 418 5.61 -10.39 4.90
CA LYS A 418 5.31 -11.84 4.87
C LYS A 418 5.46 -12.36 3.45
N ALA A 419 6.20 -13.45 3.28
CA ALA A 419 6.29 -14.19 2.03
C ALA A 419 4.92 -14.81 1.71
N VAL A 420 4.45 -14.60 0.49
CA VAL A 420 3.18 -15.17 -0.01
C VAL A 420 3.53 -16.29 -0.98
N PRO A 421 2.88 -17.46 -0.96
CA PRO A 421 3.14 -18.52 -1.93
C PRO A 421 3.13 -17.99 -3.38
N ALA A 422 4.19 -18.29 -4.15
CA ALA A 422 4.46 -17.77 -5.50
C ALA A 422 4.58 -16.23 -5.66
N GLY A 423 4.47 -15.43 -4.59
CA GLY A 423 4.54 -13.97 -4.65
C GLY A 423 5.95 -13.43 -4.91
N TRP A 424 6.22 -12.98 -6.14
CA TRP A 424 7.56 -12.56 -6.61
C TRP A 424 8.29 -11.58 -5.68
N VAL A 425 7.66 -10.44 -5.37
CA VAL A 425 8.27 -9.37 -4.56
C VAL A 425 8.44 -9.77 -3.10
N SER A 426 7.42 -10.40 -2.49
CA SER A 426 7.47 -10.75 -1.07
C SER A 426 8.48 -11.87 -0.77
N ASN A 427 8.59 -12.89 -1.64
CA ASN A 427 9.64 -13.90 -1.50
C ASN A 427 11.04 -13.30 -1.71
N ALA A 428 11.20 -12.33 -2.61
CA ALA A 428 12.48 -11.67 -2.82
C ALA A 428 12.88 -10.82 -1.60
N LEU A 429 11.95 -10.03 -1.04
CA LEU A 429 12.21 -9.25 0.18
C LEU A 429 12.49 -10.12 1.42
N VAL A 430 11.78 -11.24 1.60
CA VAL A 430 11.99 -12.12 2.77
C VAL A 430 13.24 -13.01 2.63
N HIS A 431 13.48 -13.61 1.46
CA HIS A 431 14.54 -14.63 1.33
C HIS A 431 15.81 -14.14 0.61
N ARG A 432 15.70 -13.18 -0.31
CA ARG A 432 16.82 -12.74 -1.17
C ARG A 432 17.48 -11.44 -0.71
N ALA A 433 16.72 -10.46 -0.24
CA ALA A 433 17.24 -9.15 0.13
C ALA A 433 18.26 -9.20 1.28
N ARG A 434 19.31 -8.39 1.20
CA ARG A 434 20.38 -8.25 2.20
C ARG A 434 20.74 -6.77 2.41
N PRO A 435 21.40 -6.41 3.51
CA PRO A 435 21.95 -5.08 3.67
C PRO A 435 22.85 -4.67 2.50
N GLY A 436 22.69 -3.45 1.99
CA GLY A 436 23.34 -2.92 0.80
C GLY A 436 22.55 -3.09 -0.52
N ASP A 437 21.47 -3.88 -0.55
CA ASP A 437 20.55 -3.91 -1.70
C ASP A 437 19.79 -2.58 -1.83
N ILE A 438 19.65 -2.09 -3.07
CA ILE A 438 18.84 -0.89 -3.35
C ILE A 438 17.46 -1.29 -3.89
N ILE A 439 16.40 -0.83 -3.21
CA ILE A 439 15.01 -0.90 -3.67
C ILE A 439 14.52 0.49 -4.09
N ARG A 440 13.34 0.58 -4.71
CA ARG A 440 12.63 1.86 -4.91
C ARG A 440 11.33 1.92 -4.12
N LEU A 441 11.04 3.09 -3.58
CA LEU A 441 9.79 3.42 -2.90
C LEU A 441 9.00 4.42 -3.76
N GLY A 442 7.72 4.18 -4.00
CA GLY A 442 6.83 5.19 -4.58
C GLY A 442 6.48 6.29 -3.57
N PRO A 443 5.58 7.22 -3.89
CA PRO A 443 5.03 8.16 -2.90
C PRO A 443 4.28 7.44 -1.75
N PRO A 444 4.25 8.02 -0.55
CA PRO A 444 3.42 7.51 0.54
C PRO A 444 1.94 7.71 0.24
N ALA A 445 1.12 6.78 0.72
CA ALA A 445 -0.33 6.76 0.53
C ALA A 445 -1.02 6.04 1.69
N GLY A 446 -2.35 6.11 1.73
CA GLY A 446 -3.19 5.61 2.82
C GLY A 446 -3.64 6.71 3.79
N SER A 447 -4.76 6.46 4.46
CA SER A 447 -5.50 7.42 5.29
C SER A 447 -5.67 6.96 6.75
N MET A 448 -5.05 5.84 7.11
CA MET A 448 -5.12 5.25 8.46
C MET A 448 -4.21 5.96 9.48
N THR A 449 -4.24 7.31 9.51
CA THR A 449 -3.43 8.20 10.37
C THR A 449 -4.20 8.67 11.61
N VAL A 450 -3.51 8.99 12.71
CA VAL A 450 -4.14 9.52 13.95
C VAL A 450 -4.55 10.99 13.79
N ASP A 451 -5.73 11.36 14.33
CA ASP A 451 -6.11 12.77 14.53
C ASP A 451 -5.73 13.24 15.95
N HIS A 452 -4.58 13.91 16.04
CA HIS A 452 -4.05 14.46 17.31
C HIS A 452 -4.78 15.71 17.81
N THR A 453 -5.80 16.22 17.09
CA THR A 453 -6.67 17.30 17.61
C THR A 453 -7.75 16.78 18.57
N THR A 454 -8.04 15.47 18.53
CA THR A 454 -9.01 14.80 19.41
C THR A 454 -8.31 14.06 20.55
N ASP A 455 -9.01 13.86 21.68
CA ASP A 455 -8.59 13.02 22.81
C ASP A 455 -9.22 11.60 22.78
N SER A 456 -9.83 11.20 21.65
CA SER A 456 -10.43 9.87 21.51
C SER A 456 -9.41 8.74 21.59
N GLY A 457 -9.80 7.62 22.21
CA GLY A 457 -8.95 6.43 22.33
C GLY A 457 -8.73 5.74 20.98
N LEU A 458 -7.70 4.91 20.87
CA LEU A 458 -7.44 4.09 19.67
C LEU A 458 -7.78 2.63 19.95
N LEU A 459 -8.68 2.06 19.15
CA LEU A 459 -8.96 0.63 19.13
C LEU A 459 -8.26 -0.01 17.93
N CYS A 460 -7.05 -0.49 18.18
CA CYS A 460 -6.16 -1.01 17.15
C CYS A 460 -6.33 -2.52 16.97
N VAL A 461 -6.58 -2.98 15.75
CA VAL A 461 -6.86 -4.38 15.43
C VAL A 461 -5.90 -4.85 14.33
N GLY A 462 -4.78 -5.45 14.73
CA GLY A 462 -3.67 -5.84 13.84
C GLY A 462 -3.61 -7.35 13.60
N GLY A 463 -3.53 -7.77 12.34
CA GLY A 463 -3.57 -9.19 11.93
C GLY A 463 -2.30 -9.65 11.22
N GLY A 464 -1.51 -10.52 11.85
CA GLY A 464 -0.21 -10.95 11.30
C GLY A 464 0.69 -9.75 10.99
N THR A 465 1.10 -9.55 9.74
CA THR A 465 1.86 -8.34 9.34
C THR A 465 1.07 -7.03 9.42
N GLY A 466 -0.26 -7.07 9.57
CA GLY A 466 -1.09 -5.91 9.89
C GLY A 466 -0.76 -5.25 11.23
N ILE A 467 0.07 -5.86 12.08
CA ILE A 467 0.65 -5.18 13.25
C ILE A 467 1.61 -4.04 12.89
N ALA A 468 2.17 -4.00 11.67
CA ALA A 468 3.13 -2.97 11.25
C ALA A 468 2.58 -1.53 11.35
N PRO A 469 1.49 -1.16 10.65
CA PRO A 469 0.96 0.19 10.75
C PRO A 469 0.39 0.48 12.15
N ILE A 470 -0.15 -0.53 12.84
CA ILE A 470 -0.63 -0.40 14.22
C ILE A 470 0.51 0.00 15.16
N LYS A 471 1.68 -0.63 15.04
CA LYS A 471 2.89 -0.26 15.77
C LYS A 471 3.37 1.15 15.42
N ALA A 472 3.32 1.54 14.15
CA ALA A 472 3.64 2.90 13.75
C ALA A 472 2.73 3.93 14.43
N LEU A 473 1.42 3.66 14.51
CA LEU A 473 0.45 4.52 15.20
C LEU A 473 0.66 4.57 16.73
N VAL A 474 1.11 3.46 17.33
CA VAL A 474 1.49 3.41 18.76
C VAL A 474 2.75 4.25 19.03
N GLU A 475 3.77 4.15 18.17
CA GLU A 475 4.97 5.00 18.26
C GLU A 475 4.62 6.50 18.07
N ASP A 476 3.72 6.80 17.14
CA ASP A 476 3.25 8.17 16.86
C ASP A 476 2.46 8.81 18.03
N VAL A 477 1.61 8.03 18.72
CA VAL A 477 0.97 8.50 19.97
C VAL A 477 2.00 8.71 21.08
N ALA A 478 3.03 7.87 21.18
CA ALA A 478 4.09 8.04 22.17
C ALA A 478 4.91 9.32 21.95
N GLU A 479 5.15 9.70 20.68
CA GLU A 479 5.86 10.96 20.33
C GLU A 479 4.99 12.21 20.53
N HIS A 480 3.66 12.12 20.32
CA HIS A 480 2.72 13.24 20.51
C HIS A 480 2.18 13.40 21.95
N GLY A 481 2.44 12.43 22.83
CA GLY A 481 2.21 12.51 24.27
C GLY A 481 0.94 11.81 24.78
N GLU A 482 0.92 11.58 26.09
CA GLU A 482 0.00 10.65 26.78
C GLU A 482 -1.44 11.21 26.95
N ARG A 483 -2.14 11.43 25.84
CA ARG A 483 -3.49 12.05 25.82
C ARG A 483 -4.67 11.08 25.74
N ARG A 484 -4.43 9.80 25.40
CA ARG A 484 -5.48 8.83 25.04
C ARG A 484 -5.10 7.39 25.44
N SER A 485 -6.09 6.53 25.71
CA SER A 485 -5.84 5.08 25.81
C SER A 485 -5.64 4.46 24.42
N VAL A 486 -4.78 3.44 24.33
CA VAL A 486 -4.54 2.70 23.09
C VAL A 486 -4.65 1.19 23.34
N GLU A 487 -5.65 0.58 22.72
CA GLU A 487 -6.10 -0.79 22.97
C GLU A 487 -5.77 -1.64 21.73
N VAL A 488 -4.68 -2.41 21.79
CA VAL A 488 -4.19 -3.21 20.66
C VAL A 488 -4.62 -4.66 20.79
N PHE A 489 -5.44 -5.14 19.86
CA PHE A 489 -5.72 -6.56 19.66
C PHE A 489 -4.83 -7.09 18.53
N TYR A 490 -3.85 -7.94 18.85
CA TYR A 490 -2.95 -8.57 17.88
C TYR A 490 -3.44 -9.98 17.56
N GLY A 491 -4.15 -10.12 16.43
CA GLY A 491 -4.71 -11.37 15.94
C GLY A 491 -3.72 -12.21 15.12
N ALA A 492 -3.67 -13.52 15.41
CA ALA A 492 -2.80 -14.48 14.74
C ALA A 492 -3.39 -15.90 14.74
N ARG A 493 -2.86 -16.80 13.90
CA ARG A 493 -3.33 -18.21 13.81
C ARG A 493 -2.64 -19.11 14.83
N THR A 494 -1.34 -18.90 15.05
CA THR A 494 -0.53 -19.60 16.05
C THR A 494 0.21 -18.61 16.94
N ASN A 495 0.77 -19.09 18.05
CA ASN A 495 1.68 -18.29 18.88
C ASN A 495 2.93 -17.83 18.09
N GLN A 496 3.35 -18.53 17.03
CA GLN A 496 4.52 -18.18 16.21
C GLN A 496 4.22 -17.08 15.18
N ASP A 497 2.95 -16.94 14.78
CA ASP A 497 2.50 -15.85 13.88
C ASP A 497 2.46 -14.48 14.59
N LEU A 498 2.60 -14.42 15.92
CA LEU A 498 2.72 -13.19 16.73
C LEU A 498 4.16 -12.62 16.73
N TYR A 499 4.84 -12.64 15.59
CA TYR A 499 6.31 -12.50 15.43
C TYR A 499 6.97 -11.17 15.91
N ASP A 500 6.19 -10.16 16.32
CA ASP A 500 6.69 -8.88 16.89
C ASP A 500 6.03 -8.57 18.26
N ILE A 501 5.40 -9.57 18.91
CA ILE A 501 4.69 -9.39 20.19
C ILE A 501 5.60 -8.85 21.28
N ASP A 502 6.86 -9.29 21.35
CA ASP A 502 7.82 -8.79 22.35
C ASP A 502 8.13 -7.30 22.17
N THR A 503 8.03 -6.77 20.94
CA THR A 503 8.15 -5.33 20.68
C THR A 503 6.93 -4.58 21.21
N MET A 504 5.73 -5.09 20.95
CA MET A 504 4.49 -4.49 21.46
C MET A 504 4.42 -4.54 23.00
N LEU A 505 4.87 -5.64 23.62
CA LEU A 505 4.93 -5.77 25.08
C LEU A 505 5.99 -4.86 25.72
N ARG A 506 7.13 -4.63 25.06
CA ARG A 506 8.11 -3.61 25.50
C ARG A 506 7.55 -2.19 25.40
N LEU A 507 6.77 -1.88 24.37
CA LEU A 507 6.07 -0.60 24.27
C LEU A 507 5.07 -0.45 25.44
N GLN A 508 4.27 -1.48 25.73
CA GLN A 508 3.34 -1.47 26.87
C GLN A 508 4.04 -1.31 28.23
N GLN A 509 5.21 -1.93 28.42
CA GLN A 509 6.02 -1.72 29.64
C GLN A 509 6.57 -0.28 29.77
N SER A 510 6.65 0.46 28.65
CA SER A 510 7.15 1.84 28.60
C SER A 510 6.02 2.88 28.67
N HIS A 511 4.78 2.49 28.39
CA HIS A 511 3.64 3.38 28.15
C HIS A 511 2.39 2.87 28.88
N PRO A 512 2.04 3.43 30.07
CA PRO A 512 0.93 2.93 30.89
C PRO A 512 -0.46 3.00 30.25
N TRP A 513 -0.63 3.85 29.23
CA TRP A 513 -1.86 4.02 28.44
C TRP A 513 -2.01 3.00 27.29
N LEU A 514 -1.04 2.11 27.10
CA LEU A 514 -1.04 1.10 26.04
C LEU A 514 -1.38 -0.28 26.60
N HIS A 515 -2.35 -0.96 26.00
CA HIS A 515 -2.79 -2.30 26.41
C HIS A 515 -2.82 -3.26 25.22
N VAL A 516 -1.89 -4.22 25.20
CA VAL A 516 -1.70 -5.18 24.11
C VAL A 516 -2.28 -6.55 24.50
N ARG A 517 -3.25 -7.02 23.70
CA ARG A 517 -3.94 -8.31 23.86
C ARG A 517 -3.63 -9.21 22.66
N PRO A 518 -2.73 -10.21 22.80
CA PRO A 518 -2.54 -11.23 21.78
C PRO A 518 -3.75 -12.17 21.71
N VAL A 519 -4.32 -12.34 20.52
CA VAL A 519 -5.46 -13.23 20.26
C VAL A 519 -5.02 -14.31 19.25
N VAL A 520 -4.97 -15.56 19.70
CA VAL A 520 -4.50 -16.68 18.87
C VAL A 520 -5.66 -17.60 18.53
N ASP A 521 -6.15 -17.51 17.29
CA ASP A 521 -7.26 -18.34 16.82
C ASP A 521 -6.79 -19.76 16.47
N ARG A 522 -6.67 -20.59 17.52
CA ARG A 522 -6.21 -21.98 17.44
C ARG A 522 -7.16 -22.92 16.70
N HIS A 523 -8.40 -22.50 16.40
CA HIS A 523 -9.46 -23.37 15.90
C HIS A 523 -10.27 -22.82 14.71
N GLY A 524 -10.02 -21.59 14.25
CA GLY A 524 -10.82 -20.93 13.21
C GLY A 524 -12.15 -20.37 13.73
N LEU A 525 -12.22 -20.07 15.04
CA LEU A 525 -13.46 -19.82 15.78
C LEU A 525 -13.45 -18.46 16.48
N LEU A 526 -13.67 -17.40 15.69
CA LEU A 526 -14.30 -16.12 16.07
C LEU A 526 -13.69 -15.31 17.23
N GLN A 527 -12.56 -15.71 17.82
CA GLN A 527 -12.04 -15.11 19.06
C GLN A 527 -11.72 -13.61 18.96
N LEU A 528 -11.32 -13.10 17.79
CA LEU A 528 -11.01 -11.67 17.65
C LEU A 528 -12.27 -10.77 17.66
N PRO A 529 -13.32 -11.05 16.84
CA PRO A 529 -14.63 -10.43 17.01
C PRO A 529 -15.23 -10.57 18.41
N GLU A 530 -15.02 -11.70 19.10
CA GLU A 530 -15.53 -11.90 20.46
C GLU A 530 -14.76 -11.05 21.48
N ALA A 531 -13.43 -11.13 21.49
CA ALA A 531 -12.58 -10.37 22.41
C ALA A 531 -12.76 -8.85 22.28
N ILE A 532 -13.00 -8.34 21.05
CA ILE A 532 -13.37 -6.94 20.84
C ILE A 532 -14.70 -6.62 21.52
N ARG A 533 -15.70 -7.51 21.48
CA ARG A 533 -17.01 -7.28 22.11
C ARG A 533 -16.97 -7.43 23.63
N GLU A 534 -16.17 -8.34 24.17
CA GLU A 534 -16.01 -8.57 25.62
C GLU A 534 -15.32 -7.41 26.35
N HIS A 535 -14.40 -6.69 25.70
CA HIS A 535 -13.58 -5.64 26.33
C HIS A 535 -14.13 -4.21 26.18
N GLY A 536 -15.30 -4.03 25.54
CA GLY A 536 -15.93 -2.72 25.36
C GLY A 536 -16.51 -2.13 26.66
N PRO A 537 -17.16 -0.95 26.59
CA PRO A 537 -17.63 -0.25 25.39
C PRO A 537 -16.57 0.61 24.70
N TRP A 538 -16.74 0.83 23.40
CA TRP A 538 -15.81 1.59 22.54
C TRP A 538 -16.37 2.93 22.06
N THR A 539 -17.33 3.53 22.78
CA THR A 539 -18.03 4.76 22.33
C THR A 539 -17.08 5.95 22.19
N GLU A 540 -16.00 6.01 22.97
CA GLU A 540 -15.01 7.09 22.93
C GLU A 540 -13.82 6.80 22.02
N TYR A 541 -13.84 5.67 21.29
CA TYR A 541 -12.70 5.16 20.52
C TYR A 541 -12.88 5.31 19.01
N ASP A 542 -11.76 5.61 18.34
CA ASP A 542 -11.56 5.48 16.91
C ASP A 542 -10.87 4.14 16.62
N ALA A 543 -11.40 3.34 15.70
CA ALA A 543 -10.84 2.03 15.36
C ALA A 543 -9.88 2.10 14.16
N TYR A 544 -8.83 1.28 14.21
CA TYR A 544 -7.78 1.17 13.20
C TYR A 544 -7.57 -0.32 12.91
N VAL A 545 -7.96 -0.80 11.72
CA VAL A 545 -8.04 -2.23 11.40
C VAL A 545 -7.11 -2.58 10.24
N SER A 546 -6.15 -3.49 10.44
CA SER A 546 -5.19 -3.90 9.41
C SER A 546 -4.84 -5.38 9.49
N GLY A 547 -4.78 -6.06 8.35
CA GLY A 547 -4.50 -7.50 8.28
C GLY A 547 -5.02 -8.15 7.00
N PRO A 548 -5.23 -9.49 6.98
CA PRO A 548 -5.82 -10.18 5.84
C PRO A 548 -7.25 -9.68 5.53
N PRO A 549 -7.70 -9.66 4.25
CA PRO A 549 -9.01 -9.10 3.87
C PRO A 549 -10.22 -9.66 4.63
N GLY A 550 -10.24 -10.97 4.88
CA GLY A 550 -11.31 -11.62 5.65
C GLY A 550 -11.33 -11.20 7.13
N MET A 551 -10.17 -10.90 7.71
CA MET A 551 -10.07 -10.36 9.07
C MET A 551 -10.49 -8.88 9.12
N ILE A 552 -10.10 -8.06 8.13
CA ILE A 552 -10.55 -6.65 8.06
C ILE A 552 -12.08 -6.61 7.99
N ARG A 553 -12.70 -7.35 7.04
CA ARG A 553 -14.16 -7.44 6.94
C ARG A 553 -14.81 -7.88 8.25
N SER A 554 -14.38 -9.02 8.82
CA SER A 554 -14.93 -9.53 10.07
C SER A 554 -14.72 -8.61 11.28
N GLY A 555 -13.66 -7.78 11.28
CA GLY A 555 -13.41 -6.78 12.31
C GLY A 555 -14.34 -5.57 12.17
N VAL A 556 -14.47 -5.02 10.95
CA VAL A 556 -15.40 -3.92 10.64
C VAL A 556 -16.85 -4.33 10.95
N ASP A 557 -17.26 -5.53 10.55
CA ASP A 557 -18.61 -6.05 10.83
C ASP A 557 -18.87 -6.19 12.34
N ALA A 558 -17.87 -6.63 13.11
CA ALA A 558 -17.97 -6.75 14.57
C ALA A 558 -18.08 -5.38 15.26
N LEU A 559 -17.28 -4.39 14.83
CA LEU A 559 -17.30 -3.02 15.35
C LEU A 559 -18.62 -2.31 15.05
N ARG A 560 -19.15 -2.46 13.82
CA ARG A 560 -20.47 -1.94 13.45
C ARG A 560 -21.60 -2.66 14.19
N GLY A 561 -21.46 -3.97 14.45
CA GLY A 561 -22.42 -4.76 15.22
C GLY A 561 -22.60 -4.31 16.67
N ILE A 562 -21.61 -3.63 17.26
CA ILE A 562 -21.68 -2.98 18.58
C ILE A 562 -21.89 -1.46 18.50
N GLY A 563 -22.31 -0.95 17.35
CA GLY A 563 -22.75 0.44 17.18
C GLY A 563 -21.64 1.47 16.94
N MET A 564 -20.41 1.06 16.62
CA MET A 564 -19.38 2.01 16.20
C MET A 564 -19.74 2.64 14.84
N PRO A 565 -19.76 3.98 14.72
CA PRO A 565 -20.00 4.66 13.44
C PRO A 565 -18.91 4.32 12.41
N PHE A 566 -19.28 4.18 11.14
CA PHE A 566 -18.35 3.73 10.09
C PHE A 566 -17.22 4.74 9.85
N GLU A 567 -17.53 6.02 9.93
CA GLU A 567 -16.61 7.16 9.88
C GLU A 567 -15.53 7.16 10.97
N ARG A 568 -15.68 6.34 12.02
CA ARG A 568 -14.67 6.14 13.08
C ARG A 568 -13.86 4.85 12.91
N ILE A 569 -14.12 4.05 11.87
CA ILE A 569 -13.41 2.80 11.57
C ILE A 569 -12.49 3.04 10.37
N ARG A 570 -11.20 3.23 10.64
CA ARG A 570 -10.17 3.43 9.60
C ARG A 570 -9.53 2.09 9.21
N HIS A 571 -9.43 1.85 7.91
CA HIS A 571 -8.61 0.79 7.32
C HIS A 571 -8.19 1.20 5.90
N ASP A 572 -6.95 0.93 5.52
CA ASP A 572 -6.58 0.98 4.10
C ASP A 572 -7.10 -0.32 3.44
N SER A 573 -8.04 -0.20 2.49
CA SER A 573 -8.69 -1.39 1.90
C SER A 573 -7.70 -2.19 1.06
N VAL A 574 -7.58 -3.49 1.34
CA VAL A 574 -6.74 -4.40 0.53
C VAL A 574 -7.26 -4.53 -0.89
N GLU A 575 -8.56 -4.28 -1.13
CA GLU A 575 -9.17 -4.27 -2.46
C GLU A 575 -8.96 -2.92 -3.21
N GLU A 576 -8.52 -1.86 -2.51
CA GLU A 576 -8.07 -0.58 -3.09
C GLU A 576 -6.54 -0.49 -3.19
N LEU A 577 -5.79 -1.15 -2.31
CA LEU A 577 -4.36 -1.48 -2.48
C LEU A 577 -4.15 -2.42 -3.69
N VAL A 578 -5.19 -3.18 -4.02
CA VAL A 578 -5.49 -3.69 -5.36
C VAL A 578 -5.79 -2.48 -6.27
N THR A 579 -6.99 -1.93 -6.43
CA THR A 579 -7.30 -1.00 -7.57
C THR A 579 -6.50 0.30 -7.74
N ALA A 580 -5.70 0.76 -6.78
CA ALA A 580 -4.75 1.88 -6.93
C ALA A 580 -3.29 1.42 -7.14
N GLY A 581 -3.00 0.14 -6.85
CA GLY A 581 -1.78 -0.58 -7.20
C GLY A 581 -1.92 -1.53 -8.40
N ASP A 582 -3.16 -1.72 -8.89
CA ASP A 582 -3.60 -2.59 -9.98
C ASP A 582 -3.78 -1.87 -11.32
#